data_AF-A0A969RBS2-F1
#
_entry.id   AF-A0A969RBS2-F1
#
_cell.length_a   1.000
_cell.length_b   1.000
_cell.length_c   1.000
_cell.angle_alpha   90.00
_cell.angle_beta   90.00
_cell.angle_gamma   90.00
#
_symmetry.space_group_name_H-M   'P 1'
#
loop_
_entity.id
_entity.type
_entity.pdbx_description
1 polymer ?
#
loop_
_entity_poly.entity_id
_entity_poly.type
_entity_poly.pdbx_seq_one_letter_code
_entity_poly.pdbx_strand_id
1 'polypeptide(L)'
;MVSTLDDTKRASIAAKLAGMKALQDLLISNERNFLSGTSDEKIRERFQNMLEDDQKNLGVLDTVVVQYGVRAEPPDTITQMISRVDELMSGSKLSLFEKVSQHELLKHQQVMTGLIIHKAAQKVGADVEAAITPLNTINFENRAHQEQLKGVLELLGVRELTGQDADQGLWARVQDAIAALSGVAGSAVTQSSNKSDMNIQDVIRMDHQKVNTLFTEIDRSDNPQKIEEYFGQLYKDLTVHAEAEEQVVYPAVRSFYGEDNVQELYDEQAQMKTLLQQIKATSPSSPQFKEAVNRLKDIVMDHVRQEESTMFAAIRNNCTSEQSETLATEFKAAKDRLQQEMSASIK
;
A
#
# COMPACT_ATOMS: atom_id res chain seq x y z
N MET A 1 -23.92 21.91 7.58
CA MET A 1 -24.94 21.30 8.45
C MET A 1 -24.47 19.89 8.76
N VAL A 2 -24.11 19.60 10.00
CA VAL A 2 -23.83 18.23 10.45
C VAL A 2 -25.16 17.49 10.44
N SER A 3 -25.34 16.55 9.51
CA SER A 3 -26.56 15.73 9.48
C SER A 3 -26.41 14.63 10.53
N THR A 4 -27.17 14.71 11.62
CA THR A 4 -27.27 13.60 12.56
C THR A 4 -27.83 12.39 11.83
N LEU A 5 -27.08 11.29 11.75
CA LEU A 5 -27.61 10.03 11.22
C LEU A 5 -28.79 9.58 12.09
N ASP A 6 -29.87 9.16 11.43
CA ASP A 6 -30.92 8.39 12.09
C ASP A 6 -30.37 7.03 12.58
N ASP A 7 -31.07 6.43 13.53
CA ASP A 7 -30.64 5.19 14.18
C ASP A 7 -30.49 4.03 13.19
N THR A 8 -31.25 4.03 12.09
CA THR A 8 -31.17 2.99 11.05
C THR A 8 -29.84 3.06 10.31
N LYS A 9 -29.37 4.28 9.99
CA LYS A 9 -28.08 4.48 9.34
C LYS A 9 -26.91 4.22 10.27
N ARG A 10 -27.02 4.56 11.56
CA ARG A 10 -25.99 4.19 12.56
C ARG A 10 -25.88 2.67 12.73
N ALA A 11 -27.02 1.98 12.83
CA ALA A 11 -27.06 0.52 12.86
C ALA A 11 -26.45 -0.10 11.59
N SER A 12 -26.61 0.55 10.43
CA SER A 12 -26.00 0.08 9.17
C SER A 12 -24.47 0.16 9.19
N ILE A 13 -23.88 1.23 9.76
CA ILE A 13 -22.42 1.34 9.95
C ILE A 13 -21.95 0.28 10.94
N ALA A 14 -22.65 0.10 12.06
CA ALA A 14 -22.33 -0.94 13.05
C ALA A 14 -22.32 -2.34 12.42
N ALA A 15 -23.32 -2.66 11.58
CA ALA A 15 -23.38 -3.94 10.89
C ALA A 15 -22.19 -4.13 9.91
N LYS A 16 -21.76 -3.06 9.22
CA LYS A 16 -20.56 -3.12 8.38
C LYS A 16 -19.28 -3.34 9.19
N LEU A 17 -19.13 -2.67 10.34
CA LEU A 17 -18.01 -2.89 11.26
C LEU A 17 -17.98 -4.33 11.80
N ALA A 18 -19.13 -4.86 12.21
CA ALA A 18 -19.26 -6.25 12.64
C ALA A 18 -18.90 -7.24 11.51
N GLY A 19 -19.34 -6.95 10.28
CA GLY A 19 -18.96 -7.70 9.09
C GLY A 19 -17.45 -7.66 8.80
N MET A 20 -16.81 -6.50 8.93
CA MET A 20 -15.35 -6.37 8.79
C MET A 20 -14.61 -7.19 9.84
N LYS A 21 -15.07 -7.17 11.09
CA LYS A 21 -14.49 -8.00 12.16
C LYS A 21 -14.58 -9.50 11.83
N ALA A 22 -15.76 -9.97 11.43
CA ALA A 22 -15.93 -11.37 11.05
C ALA A 22 -15.04 -11.76 9.85
N LEU A 23 -14.87 -10.85 8.88
CA LEU A 23 -13.97 -11.05 7.75
C LEU A 23 -12.50 -11.08 8.19
N GLN A 24 -12.11 -10.25 9.16
CA GLN A 24 -10.76 -10.24 9.74
C GLN A 24 -10.40 -11.59 10.36
N ASP A 25 -11.33 -12.22 11.09
CA ASP A 25 -11.12 -13.55 11.65
C ASP A 25 -10.89 -14.61 10.56
N LEU A 26 -11.63 -14.54 9.45
CA LEU A 26 -11.44 -15.43 8.31
C LEU A 26 -10.07 -15.21 7.63
N LEU A 27 -9.63 -13.96 7.47
CA LEU A 27 -8.31 -13.63 6.91
C LEU A 27 -7.20 -14.26 7.74
N ILE A 28 -7.24 -14.07 9.07
CA ILE A 28 -6.29 -14.66 10.03
C ILE A 28 -6.29 -16.19 9.94
N SER A 29 -7.47 -16.81 9.84
CA SER A 29 -7.60 -18.26 9.69
C SER A 29 -6.93 -18.77 8.41
N ASN A 30 -7.18 -18.09 7.29
CA ASN A 30 -6.60 -18.41 5.99
C ASN A 30 -5.08 -18.29 6.00
N GLU A 31 -4.53 -17.21 6.56
CA GLU A 31 -3.07 -16.99 6.63
C GLU A 31 -2.37 -18.08 7.44
N ARG A 32 -2.95 -18.52 8.57
CA ARG A 32 -2.46 -19.68 9.33
C ARG A 32 -2.44 -20.95 8.48
N ASN A 33 -3.50 -21.19 7.72
CA ASN A 33 -3.57 -22.34 6.83
C ASN A 33 -2.50 -22.26 5.71
N PHE A 34 -2.25 -21.08 5.15
CA PHE A 34 -1.23 -20.89 4.11
C PHE A 34 0.19 -21.15 4.62
N LEU A 35 0.50 -20.76 5.86
CA LEU A 35 1.81 -21.08 6.47
C LEU A 35 2.08 -22.58 6.53
N SER A 36 1.05 -23.40 6.72
CA SER A 36 1.15 -24.86 6.68
C SER A 36 1.09 -25.44 5.25
N GLY A 37 0.54 -24.69 4.30
CA GLY A 37 0.26 -25.13 2.94
C GLY A 37 1.40 -24.93 1.92
N THR A 38 2.50 -24.29 2.32
CA THR A 38 3.69 -24.10 1.47
C THR A 38 4.98 -24.38 2.23
N SER A 39 5.98 -24.90 1.50
CA SER A 39 7.37 -25.03 1.97
C SER A 39 8.29 -23.94 1.42
N ASP A 40 7.77 -23.00 0.63
CA ASP A 40 8.55 -21.86 0.13
C ASP A 40 8.68 -20.81 1.25
N GLU A 41 9.90 -20.68 1.79
CA GLU A 41 10.18 -19.78 2.90
C GLU A 41 9.87 -18.31 2.59
N LYS A 42 10.08 -17.85 1.35
CA LYS A 42 9.79 -16.45 0.98
C LYS A 42 8.28 -16.18 0.99
N ILE A 43 7.48 -17.16 0.57
CA ILE A 43 6.03 -17.06 0.59
C ILE A 43 5.52 -17.19 2.04
N ARG A 44 6.08 -18.11 2.83
CA ARG A 44 5.75 -18.26 4.26
C ARG A 44 5.99 -16.98 5.04
N GLU A 45 7.15 -16.35 4.86
CA GLU A 45 7.49 -15.09 5.53
C GLU A 45 6.49 -13.96 5.20
N ARG A 46 6.05 -13.86 3.93
CA ARG A 46 4.98 -12.92 3.53
C ARG A 46 3.70 -13.17 4.31
N PHE A 47 3.25 -14.42 4.41
CA PHE A 47 2.05 -14.76 5.18
C PHE A 47 2.22 -14.58 6.68
N GLN A 48 3.43 -14.78 7.22
CA GLN A 48 3.71 -14.57 8.64
C GLN A 48 3.58 -13.09 9.01
N ASN A 49 4.17 -12.20 8.21
CA ASN A 49 4.08 -10.76 8.45
C ASN A 49 2.62 -10.28 8.32
N MET A 50 1.91 -10.73 7.28
CA MET A 50 0.48 -10.42 7.13
C MET A 50 -0.35 -10.89 8.32
N LEU A 51 -0.08 -12.11 8.82
CA LEU A 51 -0.77 -12.67 9.98
C LEU A 51 -0.54 -11.86 11.26
N GLU A 52 0.67 -11.37 11.48
CA GLU A 52 0.99 -10.55 12.64
C GLU A 52 0.27 -9.20 12.59
N ASP A 53 0.26 -8.55 11.44
CA ASP A 53 -0.43 -7.28 11.23
C ASP A 53 -1.96 -7.47 11.31
N ASP A 54 -2.50 -8.53 10.73
CA ASP A 54 -3.92 -8.86 10.81
C ASP A 54 -4.41 -9.19 12.23
N GLN A 55 -3.56 -9.82 13.05
CA GLN A 55 -3.86 -10.03 14.48
C GLN A 55 -3.91 -8.72 15.26
N LYS A 56 -3.02 -7.77 14.97
CA LYS A 56 -3.08 -6.42 15.56
C LYS A 56 -4.33 -5.68 15.08
N ASN A 57 -4.65 -5.77 13.79
CA ASN A 57 -5.81 -5.15 13.16
C ASN A 57 -7.14 -5.62 13.77
N LEU A 58 -7.24 -6.88 14.18
CA LEU A 58 -8.41 -7.37 14.91
C LEU A 58 -8.62 -6.59 16.23
N GLY A 59 -7.56 -6.30 16.97
CA GLY A 59 -7.63 -5.47 18.18
C GLY A 59 -8.00 -4.01 17.91
N VAL A 60 -7.53 -3.45 16.78
CA VAL A 60 -7.95 -2.12 16.32
C VAL A 60 -9.43 -2.11 15.95
N LEU A 61 -9.92 -3.12 15.23
CA LEU A 61 -11.35 -3.26 14.89
C LEU A 61 -12.22 -3.36 16.14
N ASP A 62 -11.80 -4.13 17.14
CA ASP A 62 -12.50 -4.23 18.42
C ASP A 62 -12.61 -2.87 19.10
N THR A 63 -11.52 -2.11 19.12
CA THR A 63 -11.50 -0.75 19.66
C THR A 63 -12.48 0.16 18.92
N VAL A 64 -12.48 0.13 17.58
CA VAL A 64 -13.39 0.92 16.75
C VAL A 64 -14.86 0.55 17.02
N VAL A 65 -15.18 -0.74 17.08
CA VAL A 65 -16.55 -1.21 17.36
C VAL A 65 -17.02 -0.74 18.74
N VAL A 66 -16.17 -0.82 19.76
CA VAL A 66 -16.48 -0.36 21.12
C VAL A 66 -16.68 1.15 21.15
N GLN A 67 -15.77 1.92 20.54
CA GLN A 67 -15.84 3.39 20.51
C GLN A 67 -17.02 3.90 19.70
N TYR A 68 -17.40 3.21 18.62
CA TYR A 68 -18.60 3.55 17.85
C TYR A 68 -19.89 3.39 18.68
N GLY A 69 -19.89 2.49 19.65
CA GLY A 69 -20.92 2.39 20.70
C GLY A 69 -22.24 1.76 20.28
N VAL A 70 -22.44 1.47 19.00
CA VAL A 70 -23.62 0.78 18.47
C VAL A 70 -23.28 -0.68 18.20
N ARG A 71 -23.98 -1.60 18.87
CA ARG A 71 -23.82 -3.04 18.67
C ARG A 71 -24.66 -3.52 17.49
N ALA A 72 -24.06 -4.35 16.65
CA ALA A 72 -24.73 -5.06 15.59
C ALA A 72 -24.05 -6.41 15.35
N GLU A 73 -24.80 -7.34 14.80
CA GLU A 73 -24.26 -8.61 14.31
C GLU A 73 -23.78 -8.44 12.86
N PRO A 74 -22.83 -9.28 12.39
CA PRO A 74 -22.47 -9.34 10.98
C PRO A 74 -23.71 -9.61 10.11
N PRO A 75 -23.84 -8.96 8.93
CA PRO A 75 -24.96 -9.25 8.03
C PRO A 75 -24.99 -10.72 7.63
N ASP A 76 -26.18 -11.32 7.57
CA ASP A 76 -26.34 -12.74 7.20
C ASP A 76 -25.63 -13.11 5.89
N THR A 77 -25.64 -12.20 4.92
CA THR A 77 -24.95 -12.40 3.64
C THR A 77 -23.44 -12.51 3.79
N ILE A 78 -22.85 -11.76 4.72
CA ILE A 78 -21.42 -11.83 5.05
C ILE A 78 -21.14 -13.15 5.77
N THR A 79 -21.96 -13.54 6.74
CA THR A 79 -21.80 -14.80 7.47
C THR A 79 -21.88 -16.01 6.53
N GLN A 80 -22.83 -16.00 5.58
CA GLN A 80 -22.96 -17.05 4.56
C GLN A 80 -21.76 -17.08 3.60
N MET A 81 -21.29 -15.90 3.16
CA MET A 81 -20.09 -15.79 2.31
C MET A 81 -18.87 -16.34 3.05
N ILE A 82 -18.65 -15.94 4.30
CA ILE A 82 -17.54 -16.41 5.14
C ILE A 82 -17.58 -17.93 5.27
N SER A 83 -18.73 -18.50 5.63
CA SER A 83 -18.87 -19.95 5.77
C SER A 83 -18.55 -20.69 4.46
N ARG A 84 -18.99 -20.15 3.32
CA ARG A 84 -18.70 -20.78 2.02
C ARG A 84 -17.23 -20.69 1.65
N VAL A 85 -16.60 -19.55 1.89
CA VAL A 85 -15.17 -19.39 1.60
C VAL A 85 -14.33 -20.26 2.53
N ASP A 86 -14.66 -20.33 3.83
CA ASP A 86 -13.98 -21.18 4.80
C ASP A 86 -14.02 -22.67 4.39
N GLU A 87 -15.17 -23.16 3.90
CA GLU A 87 -15.30 -24.51 3.34
C GLU A 87 -14.35 -24.74 2.15
N LEU A 88 -14.27 -23.77 1.23
CA LEU A 88 -13.38 -23.84 0.06
C LEU A 88 -11.90 -23.79 0.45
N MET A 89 -11.55 -22.94 1.42
CA MET A 89 -10.19 -22.76 1.92
C MET A 89 -9.68 -23.99 2.69
N SER A 90 -10.56 -24.62 3.46
CA SER A 90 -10.26 -25.83 4.23
C SER A 90 -10.27 -27.10 3.37
N GLY A 91 -11.00 -27.10 2.26
CA GLY A 91 -11.08 -28.22 1.33
C GLY A 91 -9.83 -28.41 0.46
N SER A 92 -9.81 -29.51 -0.29
CA SER A 92 -8.78 -29.84 -1.28
C SER A 92 -9.16 -29.45 -2.72
N LYS A 93 -10.34 -28.83 -2.91
CA LYS A 93 -10.86 -28.47 -4.23
C LYS A 93 -10.06 -27.35 -4.90
N LEU A 94 -9.49 -26.46 -4.10
CA LEU A 94 -8.70 -25.34 -4.56
C LEU A 94 -7.22 -25.65 -4.40
N SER A 95 -6.43 -25.28 -5.41
CA SER A 95 -4.97 -25.23 -5.28
C SER A 95 -4.55 -24.13 -4.29
N LEU A 96 -3.27 -24.11 -3.91
CA LEU A 96 -2.77 -23.01 -3.07
C LEU A 96 -2.88 -21.66 -3.79
N PHE A 97 -2.58 -21.61 -5.09
CA PHE A 97 -2.73 -20.40 -5.91
C PHE A 97 -4.17 -19.88 -5.89
N GLU A 98 -5.16 -20.76 -6.09
CA GLU A 98 -6.57 -20.39 -6.09
C GLU A 98 -7.03 -19.92 -4.71
N LYS A 99 -6.58 -20.58 -3.63
CA LYS A 99 -6.88 -20.14 -2.25
C LYS A 99 -6.30 -18.75 -1.96
N VAL A 100 -5.05 -18.49 -2.35
CA VAL A 100 -4.42 -17.18 -2.16
C VAL A 100 -5.13 -16.12 -3.02
N SER A 101 -5.62 -16.49 -4.21
CA SER A 101 -6.39 -15.59 -5.07
C SER A 101 -7.71 -15.18 -4.42
N GLN A 102 -8.43 -16.14 -3.82
CA GLN A 102 -9.64 -15.85 -3.05
C GLN A 102 -9.33 -14.97 -1.83
N HIS A 103 -8.20 -15.20 -1.16
CA HIS A 103 -7.79 -14.38 -0.02
C HIS A 103 -7.47 -12.93 -0.40
N GLU A 104 -6.85 -12.70 -1.57
CA GLU A 104 -6.64 -11.34 -2.10
C GLU A 104 -7.97 -10.60 -2.33
N LEU A 105 -8.98 -11.27 -2.88
CA LEU A 105 -10.32 -10.69 -3.05
C LEU A 105 -10.96 -10.30 -1.70
N LEU A 106 -10.78 -11.12 -0.65
CA LEU A 106 -11.25 -10.79 0.69
C LEU A 106 -10.54 -9.57 1.28
N LYS A 107 -9.21 -9.47 1.11
CA LYS A 107 -8.44 -8.28 1.53
C LYS A 107 -8.93 -7.03 0.81
N HIS A 108 -9.18 -7.12 -0.50
CA HIS A 108 -9.74 -6.01 -1.27
C HIS A 108 -11.10 -5.56 -0.72
N GLN A 109 -11.99 -6.51 -0.43
CA GLN A 109 -13.30 -6.22 0.17
C GLN A 109 -13.16 -5.52 1.54
N GLN A 110 -12.19 -5.93 2.36
CA GLN A 110 -11.90 -5.33 3.66
C GLN A 110 -11.47 -3.86 3.50
N VAL A 111 -10.54 -3.57 2.57
CA VAL A 111 -10.09 -2.20 2.25
C VAL A 111 -11.26 -1.34 1.79
N MET A 112 -12.03 -1.81 0.80
CA MET A 112 -13.13 -1.03 0.24
C MET A 112 -14.22 -0.74 1.27
N THR A 113 -14.52 -1.72 2.13
CA THR A 113 -15.50 -1.54 3.21
C THR A 113 -15.00 -0.50 4.23
N GLY A 114 -13.75 -0.59 4.69
CA GLY A 114 -13.19 0.36 5.64
C GLY A 114 -13.11 1.79 5.08
N LEU A 115 -12.75 1.96 3.81
CA LEU A 115 -12.76 3.27 3.15
C LEU A 115 -14.17 3.88 3.07
N ILE A 116 -15.16 3.07 2.72
CA ILE A 116 -16.57 3.52 2.66
C ILE A 116 -17.06 3.92 4.05
N ILE A 117 -16.76 3.15 5.09
CA ILE A 117 -17.11 3.48 6.48
C ILE A 117 -16.45 4.80 6.91
N HIS A 118 -15.16 4.96 6.64
CA HIS A 118 -14.43 6.20 6.94
C HIS A 118 -15.05 7.41 6.22
N LYS A 119 -15.34 7.30 4.92
CA LYS A 119 -16.02 8.37 4.17
C LYS A 119 -17.44 8.65 4.64
N ALA A 120 -18.17 7.63 5.07
CA ALA A 120 -19.48 7.82 5.68
C ALA A 120 -19.36 8.59 7.00
N ALA A 121 -18.39 8.23 7.86
CA ALA A 121 -18.14 8.87 9.15
C ALA A 121 -17.92 10.39 9.02
N GLN A 122 -17.16 10.82 8.02
CA GLN A 122 -16.90 12.24 7.69
C GLN A 122 -18.18 13.06 7.41
N LYS A 123 -19.30 12.41 7.10
CA LYS A 123 -20.59 13.07 6.85
C LYS A 123 -21.52 13.09 8.08
N VAL A 124 -21.23 12.31 9.12
CA VAL A 124 -22.11 12.14 10.28
C VAL A 124 -21.85 13.17 11.37
N GLY A 125 -20.57 13.36 11.73
CA GLY A 125 -20.17 14.16 12.88
C GLY A 125 -18.78 13.79 13.40
N ALA A 126 -18.15 14.73 14.10
CA ALA A 126 -16.77 14.59 14.59
C ALA A 126 -16.59 13.47 15.63
N ASP A 127 -17.64 13.15 16.39
CA ASP A 127 -17.68 12.03 17.35
C ASP A 127 -17.54 10.67 16.65
N VAL A 128 -18.31 10.47 15.59
CA VAL A 128 -18.29 9.24 14.78
C VAL A 128 -17.00 9.13 13.98
N GLU A 129 -16.51 10.24 13.43
CA GLU A 129 -15.23 10.29 12.73
C GLU A 129 -14.06 9.92 13.65
N ALA A 130 -14.01 10.45 14.87
CA ALA A 130 -12.97 10.12 15.85
C ALA A 130 -12.97 8.62 16.20
N ALA A 131 -14.14 8.02 16.42
CA ALA A 131 -14.27 6.59 16.71
C ALA A 131 -13.83 5.68 15.54
N ILE A 132 -13.96 6.16 14.30
CA ILE A 132 -13.68 5.38 13.08
C ILE A 132 -12.26 5.61 12.56
N THR A 133 -11.60 6.71 12.93
CA THR A 133 -10.26 7.09 12.47
C THR A 133 -9.22 5.95 12.57
N PRO A 134 -9.20 5.11 13.61
CA PRO A 134 -8.26 3.98 13.67
C PRO A 134 -8.39 2.97 12.51
N LEU A 135 -9.54 2.90 11.82
CA LEU A 135 -9.70 2.08 10.61
C LEU A 135 -8.71 2.45 9.49
N ASN A 136 -8.19 3.67 9.47
CA ASN A 136 -7.23 4.09 8.46
C ASN A 136 -5.92 3.29 8.53
N THR A 137 -5.52 2.83 9.72
CA THR A 137 -4.37 1.92 9.87
C THR A 137 -4.66 0.57 9.22
N ILE A 138 -5.81 -0.03 9.51
CA ILE A 138 -6.26 -1.30 8.90
C ILE A 138 -6.36 -1.18 7.37
N ASN A 139 -6.88 -0.07 6.86
CA ASN A 139 -6.98 0.19 5.42
C ASN A 139 -5.59 0.29 4.76
N PHE A 140 -4.64 0.94 5.43
CA PHE A 140 -3.28 1.10 4.94
C PHE A 140 -2.54 -0.23 4.90
N GLU A 141 -2.56 -0.99 6.00
CA GLU A 141 -1.90 -2.29 6.09
C GLU A 141 -2.51 -3.29 5.09
N ASN A 142 -3.83 -3.34 4.96
CA ASN A 142 -4.45 -4.22 3.97
C ASN A 142 -4.08 -3.85 2.52
N ARG A 143 -3.88 -2.56 2.19
CA ARG A 143 -3.35 -2.18 0.86
C ARG A 143 -1.92 -2.69 0.66
N ALA A 144 -1.07 -2.58 1.68
CA ALA A 144 0.28 -3.14 1.63
C ALA A 144 0.24 -4.67 1.45
N HIS A 145 -0.67 -5.35 2.14
CA HIS A 145 -0.91 -6.80 1.99
C HIS A 145 -1.34 -7.17 0.56
N GLN A 146 -2.22 -6.40 -0.07
CA GLN A 146 -2.62 -6.65 -1.46
C GLN A 146 -1.42 -6.61 -2.42
N GLU A 147 -0.50 -5.65 -2.27
CA GLU A 147 0.72 -5.61 -3.09
C GLU A 147 1.63 -6.80 -2.82
N GLN A 148 1.75 -7.23 -1.56
CA GLN A 148 2.50 -8.44 -1.23
C GLN A 148 1.88 -9.70 -1.85
N LEU A 149 0.54 -9.81 -1.84
CA LEU A 149 -0.22 -10.92 -2.39
C LEU A 149 -0.09 -11.01 -3.90
N LYS A 150 -0.05 -9.89 -4.64
CA LYS A 150 0.20 -9.91 -6.09
C LYS A 150 1.51 -10.66 -6.43
N GLY A 151 2.59 -10.36 -5.70
CA GLY A 151 3.86 -11.07 -5.89
C GLY A 151 3.79 -12.56 -5.51
N VAL A 152 3.01 -12.93 -4.50
CA VAL A 152 2.78 -14.35 -4.16
C VAL A 152 1.97 -15.05 -5.25
N LEU A 153 0.94 -14.40 -5.76
CA LEU A 153 0.09 -14.92 -6.83
C LEU A 153 0.85 -15.12 -8.13
N GLU A 154 1.75 -14.20 -8.47
CA GLU A 154 2.66 -14.34 -9.60
C GLU A 154 3.54 -15.59 -9.43
N LEU A 155 4.21 -15.74 -8.28
CA LEU A 155 5.06 -16.90 -8.01
C LEU A 155 4.29 -18.22 -8.07
N LEU A 156 3.15 -18.31 -7.36
CA LEU A 156 2.34 -19.51 -7.30
C LEU A 156 1.68 -19.82 -8.66
N GLY A 157 1.14 -18.80 -9.33
CA GLY A 157 0.45 -18.94 -10.60
C GLY A 157 1.38 -19.33 -11.73
N VAL A 158 2.56 -18.70 -11.86
CA VAL A 158 3.56 -19.10 -12.87
C VAL A 158 4.02 -20.54 -12.64
N ARG A 159 4.29 -20.93 -11.38
CA ARG A 159 4.63 -22.32 -11.04
C ARG A 159 3.52 -23.29 -11.38
N GLU A 160 2.28 -22.97 -11.03
CA GLU A 160 1.14 -23.84 -11.30
C GLU A 160 0.89 -24.02 -12.80
N LEU A 161 0.96 -22.93 -13.58
CA LEU A 161 0.65 -22.93 -15.00
C LEU A 161 1.79 -23.48 -15.87
N THR A 162 3.04 -23.28 -15.46
CA THR A 162 4.21 -23.58 -16.32
C THR A 162 5.15 -24.64 -15.74
N GLY A 163 5.05 -24.93 -14.44
CA GLY A 163 6.03 -25.76 -13.72
C GLY A 163 7.38 -25.07 -13.47
N GLN A 164 7.50 -23.76 -13.74
CA GLN A 164 8.75 -22.98 -13.61
C GLN A 164 8.61 -21.85 -12.59
N ASP A 165 9.74 -21.36 -12.06
CA ASP A 165 9.77 -20.17 -11.22
C ASP A 165 9.57 -18.88 -12.04
N ALA A 166 8.85 -17.90 -11.48
CA ALA A 166 8.72 -16.57 -12.09
C ALA A 166 10.06 -15.81 -12.08
N ASP A 167 10.29 -14.97 -13.09
CA ASP A 167 11.52 -14.19 -13.22
C ASP A 167 11.56 -13.06 -12.18
N GLN A 168 12.47 -13.13 -11.20
CA GLN A 168 12.43 -12.32 -9.98
C GLN A 168 13.06 -10.93 -10.11
N GLY A 169 13.38 -10.46 -11.33
CA GLY A 169 13.99 -9.15 -11.54
C GLY A 169 13.13 -8.03 -10.92
N LEU A 170 13.72 -7.22 -10.02
CA LEU A 170 13.04 -6.08 -9.39
C LEU A 170 12.36 -5.16 -10.42
N TRP A 171 12.96 -5.03 -11.60
CA TRP A 171 12.43 -4.27 -12.73
C TRP A 171 11.24 -4.93 -13.42
N ALA A 172 11.19 -6.27 -13.49
CA ALA A 172 10.04 -7.00 -14.05
C ALA A 172 8.80 -6.81 -13.16
N ARG A 173 8.93 -6.99 -11.84
CA ARG A 173 7.80 -6.79 -10.90
C ARG A 173 7.26 -5.36 -10.90
N VAL A 174 8.15 -4.37 -10.99
CA VAL A 174 7.75 -2.96 -11.12
C VAL A 174 7.04 -2.74 -12.46
N GLN A 175 7.57 -3.27 -13.57
CA GLN A 175 6.93 -3.19 -14.89
C GLN A 175 5.57 -3.90 -14.94
N ASP A 176 5.42 -5.07 -14.31
CA ASP A 176 4.19 -5.86 -14.30
C ASP A 176 3.09 -5.19 -13.45
N ALA A 177 3.45 -4.64 -12.29
CA ALA A 177 2.53 -3.82 -11.49
C ALA A 177 2.05 -2.58 -12.27
N ILE A 178 2.95 -1.94 -13.03
CA ILE A 178 2.61 -0.79 -13.90
C ILE A 178 1.74 -1.21 -15.07
N ALA A 179 2.04 -2.32 -15.75
CA ALA A 179 1.26 -2.80 -16.89
C ALA A 179 -0.19 -3.15 -16.49
N ALA A 180 -0.36 -3.73 -15.29
CA ALA A 180 -1.67 -4.02 -14.71
C ALA A 180 -2.45 -2.75 -14.32
N LEU A 181 -1.79 -1.70 -13.81
CA LEU A 181 -2.43 -0.45 -13.38
C LEU A 181 -2.71 0.54 -14.52
N SER A 182 -1.84 0.58 -15.53
CA SER A 182 -1.94 1.50 -16.68
C SER A 182 -2.80 0.97 -17.83
N GLY A 183 -3.23 -0.29 -17.77
CA GLY A 183 -4.05 -0.92 -18.82
C GLY A 183 -3.29 -1.23 -20.12
N VAL A 184 -1.96 -1.07 -20.15
CA VAL A 184 -1.12 -1.26 -21.35
C VAL A 184 -0.64 -2.71 -21.51
N ALA A 185 -1.38 -3.67 -20.96
CA ALA A 185 -1.13 -5.08 -21.20
C ALA A 185 -1.41 -5.41 -22.68
N GLY A 186 -0.36 -5.37 -23.51
CA GLY A 186 -0.32 -5.94 -24.85
C GLY A 186 -1.29 -5.33 -25.87
N SER A 187 -0.90 -4.23 -26.50
CA SER A 187 -1.48 -3.84 -27.81
C SER A 187 -0.40 -3.79 -28.88
N ALA A 188 0.06 -4.97 -29.29
CA ALA A 188 0.28 -5.15 -30.72
C ALA A 188 -1.13 -5.16 -31.34
N VAL A 189 -1.50 -4.04 -31.96
CA VAL A 189 -2.85 -3.64 -32.46
C VAL A 189 -3.54 -2.62 -31.56
N THR A 190 -3.00 -1.41 -31.52
CA THR A 190 -3.74 -0.14 -31.65
C THR A 190 -2.73 1.01 -31.75
N GLN A 191 -2.01 1.09 -32.87
CA GLN A 191 -1.47 2.38 -33.29
C GLN A 191 -2.66 3.28 -33.67
N SER A 192 -3.19 4.05 -32.73
CA SER A 192 -3.86 5.36 -32.94
C SER A 192 -4.48 5.93 -31.65
N SER A 193 -3.67 6.16 -30.61
CA SER A 193 -3.85 7.32 -29.71
C SER A 193 -2.47 7.70 -29.16
N ASN A 194 -2.01 8.91 -29.47
CA ASN A 194 -0.70 9.42 -29.08
C ASN A 194 -0.72 9.84 -27.59
N LYS A 195 0.37 9.52 -26.87
CA LYS A 195 0.72 9.82 -25.44
C LYS A 195 0.07 8.92 -24.38
N SER A 196 0.88 8.46 -23.42
CA SER A 196 0.45 7.67 -22.26
C SER A 196 -0.26 8.52 -21.22
N ASP A 197 -1.51 8.17 -20.91
CA ASP A 197 -2.47 8.83 -20.00
C ASP A 197 -2.15 8.69 -18.49
N MET A 198 -0.91 8.92 -18.04
CA MET A 198 -0.58 8.83 -16.61
C MET A 198 -0.61 10.22 -15.94
N ASN A 199 -1.44 10.37 -14.89
CA ASN A 199 -1.45 11.58 -14.06
C ASN A 199 -0.38 11.53 -12.95
N ILE A 200 -0.14 12.66 -12.30
CA ILE A 200 0.90 12.80 -11.27
C ILE A 200 0.72 11.82 -10.09
N GLN A 201 -0.52 11.60 -9.64
CA GLN A 201 -0.78 10.70 -8.52
C GLN A 201 -0.43 9.25 -8.84
N ASP A 202 -0.58 8.83 -10.10
CA ASP A 202 -0.18 7.49 -10.53
C ASP A 202 1.34 7.33 -10.52
N VAL A 203 2.07 8.36 -10.98
CA VAL A 203 3.54 8.34 -11.05
C VAL A 203 4.16 8.34 -9.64
N ILE A 204 3.67 9.18 -8.74
CA ILE A 204 4.13 9.22 -7.35
C ILE A 204 3.83 7.89 -6.64
N ARG A 205 2.61 7.34 -6.81
CA ARG A 205 2.25 6.03 -6.23
C ARG A 205 3.16 4.90 -6.70
N MET A 206 3.59 4.91 -7.96
CA MET A 206 4.54 3.93 -8.47
C MET A 206 5.88 4.00 -7.75
N ASP A 207 6.38 5.20 -7.46
CA ASP A 207 7.59 5.36 -6.67
C ASP A 207 7.39 4.85 -5.24
N HIS A 208 6.26 5.17 -4.60
CA HIS A 208 5.90 4.68 -3.27
C HIS A 208 5.89 3.14 -3.19
N GLN A 209 5.28 2.50 -4.18
CA GLN A 209 5.25 1.04 -4.28
C GLN A 209 6.64 0.44 -4.47
N LYS A 210 7.48 1.07 -5.29
CA LYS A 210 8.86 0.65 -5.51
C LYS A 210 9.68 0.73 -4.22
N VAL A 211 9.61 1.84 -3.49
CA VAL A 211 10.37 2.00 -2.23
C VAL A 211 9.86 1.05 -1.14
N ASN A 212 8.55 0.83 -1.03
CA ASN A 212 7.99 -0.18 -0.12
C ASN A 212 8.50 -1.60 -0.43
N THR A 213 8.60 -1.93 -1.72
CA THR A 213 9.20 -3.19 -2.16
C THR A 213 10.67 -3.28 -1.75
N LEU A 214 11.45 -2.22 -1.95
CA LEU A 214 12.87 -2.18 -1.56
C LEU A 214 13.07 -2.32 -0.04
N PHE A 215 12.27 -1.64 0.79
CA PHE A 215 12.27 -1.85 2.25
C PHE A 215 12.03 -3.31 2.60
N THR A 216 11.04 -3.92 1.96
CA THR A 216 10.70 -5.33 2.17
C THR A 216 11.86 -6.25 1.75
N GLU A 217 12.52 -5.99 0.62
CA GLU A 217 13.65 -6.81 0.16
C GLU A 217 14.91 -6.64 1.04
N ILE A 218 15.12 -5.46 1.64
CA ILE A 218 16.20 -5.22 2.61
C ILE A 218 15.96 -6.00 3.91
N ASP A 219 14.75 -5.89 4.46
CA ASP A 219 14.36 -6.55 5.71
C ASP A 219 14.56 -8.07 5.62
N ARG A 220 14.15 -8.65 4.48
CA ARG A 220 14.21 -10.09 4.18
C ARG A 220 15.59 -10.63 3.81
N SER A 221 16.55 -9.77 3.52
CA SER A 221 17.86 -10.23 3.07
C SER A 221 18.82 -10.36 4.24
N ASP A 222 19.51 -11.50 4.34
CA ASP A 222 20.67 -11.67 5.24
C ASP A 222 22.00 -11.62 4.50
N ASN A 223 21.97 -11.42 3.17
CA ASN A 223 23.17 -11.26 2.36
C ASN A 223 23.58 -9.78 2.36
N PRO A 224 24.71 -9.40 2.99
CA PRO A 224 25.12 -8.00 3.08
C PRO A 224 25.29 -7.30 1.73
N GLN A 225 25.73 -8.03 0.69
CA GLN A 225 25.87 -7.48 -0.65
C GLN A 225 24.52 -7.14 -1.27
N LYS A 226 23.51 -8.00 -1.11
CA LYS A 226 22.14 -7.72 -1.60
C LYS A 226 21.49 -6.57 -0.81
N ILE A 227 21.69 -6.54 0.51
CA ILE A 227 21.24 -5.42 1.35
C ILE A 227 21.84 -4.11 0.84
N GLU A 228 23.14 -4.09 0.57
CA GLU A 228 23.84 -2.92 0.06
C GLU A 228 23.30 -2.49 -1.32
N GLU A 229 23.06 -3.43 -2.22
CA GLU A 229 22.47 -3.17 -3.55
C GLU A 229 21.06 -2.58 -3.42
N TYR A 230 20.19 -3.20 -2.62
CA TYR A 230 18.81 -2.73 -2.41
C TYR A 230 18.77 -1.38 -1.71
N PHE A 231 19.58 -1.18 -0.67
CA PHE A 231 19.68 0.11 -0.01
C PHE A 231 20.26 1.19 -0.93
N GLY A 232 21.25 0.86 -1.75
CA GLY A 232 21.79 1.78 -2.75
C GLY A 232 20.74 2.23 -3.76
N GLN A 233 19.83 1.33 -4.15
CA GLN A 233 18.68 1.67 -4.98
C GLN A 233 17.64 2.51 -4.23
N LEU A 234 17.28 2.11 -3.00
CA LEU A 234 16.33 2.82 -2.13
C LEU A 234 16.78 4.26 -1.87
N TYR A 235 18.06 4.45 -1.54
CA TYR A 235 18.67 5.75 -1.30
C TYR A 235 18.50 6.66 -2.51
N LYS A 236 18.81 6.15 -3.72
CA LYS A 236 18.68 6.92 -4.96
C LYS A 236 17.22 7.27 -5.24
N ASP A 237 16.33 6.29 -5.15
CA ASP A 237 14.92 6.47 -5.45
C ASP A 237 14.26 7.49 -4.51
N LEU A 238 14.45 7.36 -3.18
CA LEU A 238 13.89 8.30 -2.20
C LEU A 238 14.47 9.72 -2.36
N THR A 239 15.77 9.84 -2.62
CA THR A 239 16.40 11.16 -2.80
C THR A 239 15.86 11.87 -4.04
N VAL A 240 15.86 11.18 -5.19
CA VAL A 240 15.38 11.74 -6.47
C VAL A 240 13.88 12.04 -6.41
N HIS A 241 13.09 11.16 -5.78
CA HIS A 241 11.66 11.34 -5.61
C HIS A 241 11.35 12.60 -4.79
N ALA A 242 11.88 12.69 -3.57
CA ALA A 242 11.63 13.83 -2.70
C ALA A 242 12.06 15.16 -3.34
N GLU A 243 13.26 15.21 -3.91
CA GLU A 243 13.72 16.44 -4.60
C GLU A 243 12.86 16.82 -5.81
N ALA A 244 12.28 15.86 -6.52
CA ALA A 244 11.36 16.14 -7.61
C ALA A 244 10.01 16.67 -7.10
N GLU A 245 9.51 16.16 -5.97
CA GLU A 245 8.29 16.66 -5.34
C GLU A 245 8.47 18.09 -4.84
N GLU A 246 9.59 18.35 -4.15
CA GLU A 246 9.96 19.67 -3.66
C GLU A 246 10.07 20.72 -4.77
N GLN A 247 10.51 20.31 -5.97
CA GLN A 247 10.71 21.20 -7.12
C GLN A 247 9.47 21.40 -7.99
N VAL A 248 8.60 20.38 -8.07
CA VAL A 248 7.50 20.35 -9.05
C VAL A 248 6.14 20.29 -8.35
N VAL A 249 5.96 19.30 -7.47
CA VAL A 249 4.64 18.98 -6.90
C VAL A 249 4.25 19.97 -5.82
N TYR A 250 5.12 20.19 -4.84
CA TYR A 250 4.83 21.05 -3.69
C TYR A 250 4.53 22.49 -4.09
N PRO A 251 5.29 23.13 -5.02
CA PRO A 251 4.92 24.45 -5.53
C PRO A 251 3.54 24.47 -6.22
N ALA A 252 3.21 23.44 -6.98
CA ALA A 252 1.95 23.36 -7.73
C ALA A 252 0.73 23.20 -6.81
N VAL A 253 0.85 22.41 -5.74
CA VAL A 253 -0.27 22.12 -4.84
C VAL A 253 -0.45 23.14 -3.71
N ARG A 254 0.58 23.93 -3.40
CA ARG A 254 0.64 24.85 -2.23
C ARG A 254 -0.59 25.72 -2.07
N SER A 255 -1.10 26.29 -3.16
CA SER A 255 -2.24 27.20 -3.14
C SER A 255 -3.56 26.57 -2.68
N PHE A 256 -3.75 25.26 -2.87
CA PHE A 256 -5.01 24.56 -2.59
C PHE A 256 -4.89 23.42 -1.58
N TYR A 257 -3.70 22.88 -1.35
CA TYR A 257 -3.44 21.89 -0.30
C TYR A 257 -3.15 22.56 1.05
N GLY A 258 -2.64 23.80 1.04
CA GLY A 258 -2.39 24.62 2.22
C GLY A 258 -0.91 24.68 2.59
N GLU A 259 -0.47 25.86 3.05
CA GLU A 259 0.92 26.15 3.39
C GLU A 259 1.45 25.23 4.49
N ASP A 260 0.70 25.10 5.60
CA ASP A 260 1.12 24.30 6.76
C ASP A 260 1.27 22.81 6.38
N ASN A 261 0.33 22.27 5.59
CA ASN A 261 0.38 20.88 5.12
C ASN A 261 1.57 20.63 4.19
N VAL A 262 1.89 21.58 3.31
CA VAL A 262 3.06 21.48 2.44
C VAL A 262 4.34 21.58 3.26
N GLN A 263 4.40 22.47 4.25
CA GLN A 263 5.57 22.62 5.11
C GLN A 263 5.85 21.36 5.92
N GLU A 264 4.81 20.68 6.42
CA GLU A 264 4.94 19.38 7.09
C GLU A 264 5.61 18.34 6.18
N LEU A 265 5.19 18.23 4.91
CA LEU A 265 5.82 17.32 3.95
C LEU A 265 7.32 17.63 3.73
N TYR A 266 7.69 18.92 3.61
CA TYR A 266 9.11 19.31 3.53
C TYR A 266 9.90 18.89 4.78
N ASP A 267 9.32 19.08 5.97
CA ASP A 267 9.97 18.77 7.24
C ASP A 267 10.16 17.25 7.42
N GLU A 268 9.19 16.44 7.00
CA GLU A 268 9.28 14.98 6.96
C GLU A 268 10.37 14.51 5.97
N GLN A 269 10.41 15.07 4.76
CA GLN A 269 11.43 14.72 3.77
C GLN A 269 12.84 15.14 4.22
N ALA A 270 12.99 16.26 4.93
CA ALA A 270 14.26 16.66 5.52
C ALA A 270 14.75 15.66 6.59
N GLN A 271 13.84 15.15 7.43
CA GLN A 271 14.15 14.10 8.41
C GLN A 271 14.54 12.80 7.71
N MET A 272 13.78 12.37 6.70
CA MET A 272 14.08 11.20 5.87
C MET A 272 15.47 11.30 5.23
N LYS A 273 15.80 12.43 4.57
CA LYS A 273 17.10 12.68 3.93
C LYS A 273 18.25 12.62 4.93
N THR A 274 18.05 13.15 6.15
CA THR A 274 19.04 13.07 7.22
C THR A 274 19.31 11.62 7.63
N LEU A 275 18.26 10.83 7.83
CA LEU A 275 18.37 9.43 8.21
C LEU A 275 19.00 8.57 7.10
N LEU A 276 18.69 8.87 5.82
CA LEU A 276 19.33 8.24 4.67
C LEU A 276 20.86 8.41 4.68
N GLN A 277 21.37 9.60 5.01
CA GLN A 277 22.82 9.82 5.12
C GLN A 277 23.42 9.02 6.28
N GLN A 278 22.73 8.95 7.42
CA GLN A 278 23.20 8.19 8.58
C GLN A 278 23.28 6.68 8.27
N ILE A 279 22.25 6.13 7.60
CA ILE A 279 22.24 4.72 7.20
C ILE A 279 23.34 4.43 6.17
N LYS A 280 23.53 5.33 5.20
CA LYS A 280 24.61 5.20 4.20
C LYS A 280 26.00 5.14 4.82
N ALA A 281 26.21 5.78 5.96
CA ALA A 281 27.47 5.73 6.72
C ALA A 281 27.61 4.48 7.62
N THR A 282 26.60 3.61 7.66
CA THR A 282 26.54 2.41 8.51
C THR A 282 26.83 1.15 7.68
N SER A 283 27.54 0.18 8.26
CA SER A 283 27.84 -1.09 7.58
C SER A 283 26.57 -1.93 7.35
N PRO A 284 26.26 -2.38 6.12
CA PRO A 284 25.11 -3.25 5.83
C PRO A 284 25.10 -4.58 6.61
N SER A 285 26.27 -5.02 7.09
CA SER A 285 26.41 -6.24 7.92
C SER A 285 26.14 -6.02 9.42
N SER A 286 25.91 -4.78 9.85
CA SER A 286 25.68 -4.45 11.26
C SER A 286 24.20 -4.55 11.63
N PRO A 287 23.84 -5.05 12.83
CA PRO A 287 22.45 -5.03 13.30
C PRO A 287 21.82 -3.64 13.31
N GLN A 288 22.62 -2.61 13.58
CA GLN A 288 22.21 -1.21 13.60
C GLN A 288 21.72 -0.72 12.23
N PHE A 289 22.16 -1.35 11.13
CA PHE A 289 21.73 -0.99 9.79
C PHE A 289 20.24 -1.30 9.59
N LYS A 290 19.81 -2.55 9.85
CA LYS A 290 18.40 -2.94 9.70
C LYS A 290 17.49 -2.15 10.64
N GLU A 291 17.92 -1.91 11.88
CA GLU A 291 17.18 -1.05 12.82
C GLU A 291 17.01 0.39 12.29
N ALA A 292 18.04 0.96 11.68
CA ALA A 292 17.96 2.29 11.10
C ALA A 292 17.11 2.31 9.81
N VAL A 293 17.17 1.27 8.97
CA VAL A 293 16.29 1.10 7.81
C VAL A 293 14.82 0.96 8.23
N ASN A 294 14.52 0.24 9.32
CA ASN A 294 13.15 0.12 9.82
C ASN A 294 12.61 1.47 10.33
N ARG A 295 13.42 2.25 11.05
CA ARG A 295 13.03 3.64 11.41
C ARG A 295 12.80 4.52 10.18
N LEU A 296 13.61 4.35 9.13
CA LEU A 296 13.41 5.06 7.86
C LEU A 296 12.10 4.63 7.20
N LYS A 297 11.80 3.33 7.20
CA LYS A 297 10.55 2.79 6.68
C LYS A 297 9.34 3.43 7.36
N ASP A 298 9.34 3.51 8.69
CA ASP A 298 8.22 4.11 9.43
C ASP A 298 7.97 5.57 9.00
N ILE A 299 9.02 6.40 8.98
CA ILE A 299 8.94 7.81 8.53
C ILE A 299 8.43 7.91 7.10
N VAL A 300 8.97 7.10 6.18
CA VAL A 300 8.56 7.13 4.77
C VAL A 300 7.12 6.65 4.60
N MET A 301 6.68 5.64 5.34
CA MET A 301 5.31 5.13 5.24
C MET A 301 4.27 6.09 5.83
N ASP A 302 4.63 6.81 6.89
CA ASP A 302 3.78 7.89 7.41
C ASP A 302 3.63 9.03 6.39
N HIS A 303 4.74 9.47 5.78
CA HIS A 303 4.75 10.46 4.70
C HIS A 303 3.89 10.03 3.50
N VAL A 304 4.14 8.82 2.98
CA VAL A 304 3.34 8.21 1.90
C VAL A 304 1.86 8.20 2.23
N ARG A 305 1.51 7.83 3.47
CA ARG A 305 0.12 7.81 3.93
C ARG A 305 -0.50 9.20 3.92
N GLN A 306 0.21 10.23 4.40
CA GLN A 306 -0.27 11.61 4.36
C GLN A 306 -0.55 12.05 2.92
N GLU A 307 0.44 11.91 2.03
CA GLU A 307 0.33 12.32 0.64
C GLU A 307 -0.81 11.61 -0.09
N GLU A 308 -0.88 10.28 0.01
CA GLU A 308 -1.87 9.49 -0.72
C GLU A 308 -3.30 9.68 -0.21
N SER A 309 -3.46 9.97 1.08
CA SER A 309 -4.78 10.15 1.69
C SER A 309 -5.30 11.58 1.60
N THR A 310 -4.42 12.59 1.58
CA THR A 310 -4.78 14.00 1.66
C THR A 310 -4.35 14.79 0.42
N MET A 311 -3.05 14.89 0.12
CA MET A 311 -2.53 15.65 -1.03
C MET A 311 -3.10 15.15 -2.35
N PHE A 312 -3.18 13.84 -2.56
CA PHE A 312 -3.75 13.26 -3.77
C PHE A 312 -5.24 13.57 -3.93
N ALA A 313 -5.97 13.65 -2.83
CA ALA A 313 -7.36 14.10 -2.84
C ALA A 313 -7.45 15.58 -3.20
N ALA A 314 -6.55 16.42 -2.69
CA ALA A 314 -6.47 17.84 -3.04
C ALA A 314 -6.17 18.04 -4.53
N ILE A 315 -5.20 17.32 -5.11
CA ILE A 315 -4.90 17.37 -6.55
C ILE A 315 -6.12 16.96 -7.36
N ARG A 316 -6.78 15.84 -7.01
CA ARG A 316 -7.96 15.36 -7.73
C ARG A 316 -9.13 16.35 -7.74
N ASN A 317 -9.27 17.12 -6.67
CA ASN A 317 -10.37 18.07 -6.51
C ASN A 317 -10.09 19.44 -7.16
N ASN A 318 -8.82 19.78 -7.43
CA ASN A 318 -8.43 21.12 -7.85
C ASN A 318 -7.71 21.17 -9.22
N CYS A 319 -7.23 20.03 -9.74
CA CYS A 319 -6.58 19.95 -11.05
C CYS A 319 -7.48 19.27 -12.08
N THR A 320 -7.45 19.77 -13.32
CA THR A 320 -7.98 19.04 -14.48
C THR A 320 -7.08 17.85 -14.82
N SER A 321 -7.59 16.89 -15.61
CA SER A 321 -6.79 15.77 -16.12
C SER A 321 -5.53 16.27 -16.84
N GLU A 322 -5.67 17.25 -17.73
CA GLU A 322 -4.54 17.84 -18.49
C GLU A 322 -3.49 18.48 -17.55
N GLN A 323 -3.91 19.18 -16.50
CA GLN A 323 -2.98 19.74 -15.51
C GLN A 323 -2.25 18.64 -14.75
N SER A 324 -2.96 17.58 -14.36
CA SER A 324 -2.37 16.46 -13.63
C SER A 324 -1.39 15.62 -14.47
N GLU A 325 -1.65 15.47 -15.78
CA GLU A 325 -0.76 14.82 -16.76
C GLU A 325 0.46 15.68 -17.09
N THR A 326 0.27 17.00 -17.17
CA THR A 326 1.38 17.95 -17.34
C THR A 326 2.32 17.87 -16.13
N LEU A 327 1.77 17.89 -14.91
CA LEU A 327 2.56 17.75 -13.68
C LEU A 327 3.31 16.41 -13.61
N ALA A 328 2.69 15.32 -14.06
CA ALA A 328 3.37 14.02 -14.21
C ALA A 328 4.57 14.10 -15.18
N THR A 329 4.41 14.80 -16.30
CA THR A 329 5.48 14.97 -17.29
C THR A 329 6.64 15.79 -16.71
N GLU A 330 6.34 16.89 -16.03
CA GLU A 330 7.32 17.75 -15.37
C GLU A 330 8.06 17.02 -14.24
N PHE A 331 7.32 16.26 -13.42
CA PHE A 331 7.88 15.44 -12.35
C PHE A 331 8.86 14.39 -12.88
N LYS A 332 8.47 13.65 -13.93
CA LYS A 332 9.36 12.68 -14.60
C LYS A 332 10.62 13.34 -15.14
N ALA A 333 10.49 14.49 -15.80
CA ALA A 333 11.63 15.23 -16.33
C ALA A 333 12.57 15.74 -15.23
N ALA A 334 12.02 16.21 -14.10
CA ALA A 334 12.80 16.60 -12.93
C ALA A 334 13.57 15.41 -12.36
N LYS A 335 12.92 14.25 -12.19
CA LYS A 335 13.57 13.02 -11.75
C LYS A 335 14.70 12.58 -12.67
N ASP A 336 14.48 12.58 -13.98
CA ASP A 336 15.50 12.19 -14.97
C ASP A 336 16.74 13.08 -14.86
N ARG A 337 16.54 14.39 -14.72
CA ARG A 337 17.63 15.35 -14.52
C ARG A 337 18.37 15.10 -13.20
N LEU A 338 17.64 14.98 -12.09
CA LEU A 338 18.22 14.72 -10.77
C LEU A 338 19.02 13.40 -10.74
N GLN A 339 18.52 12.37 -11.42
CA GLN A 339 19.20 11.08 -11.51
C GLN A 339 20.51 11.18 -12.32
N GLN A 340 20.55 12.02 -13.37
CA GLN A 340 21.77 12.33 -14.11
C GLN A 340 22.78 13.11 -13.26
N GLU A 341 22.33 14.14 -12.54
CA GLU A 341 23.16 14.95 -11.63
C GLU A 341 23.78 14.09 -10.51
N MET A 342 22.98 13.21 -9.92
CA MET A 342 23.43 12.27 -8.89
C MET A 342 24.45 11.26 -9.44
N SER A 343 24.24 10.76 -10.67
CA SER A 343 25.19 9.85 -11.33
C SER A 343 26.49 10.53 -11.71
N ALA A 344 26.45 11.82 -12.06
CA ALA A 344 27.64 12.62 -12.36
C ALA A 344 28.47 12.93 -11.11
N SER A 345 27.82 13.09 -9.95
CA SER A 345 28.49 13.38 -8.66
C SER A 345 29.19 12.17 -8.03
N ILE A 346 28.93 10.96 -8.55
CA ILE A 346 29.54 9.69 -8.10
C ILE A 346 30.78 9.32 -8.94
N LYS A 347 30.98 9.96 -10.10
CA LYS A 347 32.20 9.84 -10.93
C LYS A 347 33.24 10.86 -10.51
#